data_AF-A0A5N3R908-F1
#
_entry.id   AF-A0A5N3R908-F1
#
_cell.length_a   1.000
_cell.length_b   1.000
_cell.length_c   1.000
_cell.angle_alpha   90.00
_cell.angle_beta   90.00
_cell.angle_gamma   90.00
#
_symmetry.space_group_name_H-M   'P 1'
#
loop_
_entity.id
_entity.type
_entity.pdbx_description
1 polymer ?
#
loop_
_entity_poly.entity_id
_entity_poly.type
_entity_poly.pdbx_seq_one_letter_code
_entity_poly.pdbx_strand_id
1 'polypeptide(L)' 'MVPTPIPALVAILLNKEKEKGSPLTENEVLDIRDNAVCMMLPISAREKIEESRGYLDLNPEYVWEQWQQARIELN' A
#
# COMPACT_ATOMS: atom_id res chain seq x y z
N MET A 1 -12.86 6.52 12.89
CA MET A 1 -11.44 6.67 12.52
C MET A 1 -11.00 5.36 11.87
N VAL A 2 -10.15 5.42 10.87
CA VAL A 2 -9.60 4.25 10.15
C VAL A 2 -8.07 4.35 10.13
N PRO A 3 -7.33 3.25 10.28
CA PRO A 3 -5.89 3.25 10.07
C PRO A 3 -5.61 3.53 8.59
N THR A 4 -4.75 4.51 8.31
CA THR A 4 -4.35 4.87 6.95
C THR A 4 -2.82 4.82 6.86
N PRO A 5 -2.25 3.95 6.01
CA PRO A 5 -0.81 3.89 5.78
C PRO A 5 -0.25 5.23 5.28
N ILE A 6 0.83 5.69 5.93
CA ILE A 6 1.59 6.87 5.53
C ILE A 6 3.08 6.50 5.59
N PRO A 7 3.76 6.31 4.44
CA PRO A 7 3.26 6.47 3.06
C PRO A 7 2.28 5.37 2.60
N ALA A 8 1.72 5.53 1.41
CA ALA A 8 0.78 4.58 0.80
C ALA A 8 1.37 3.17 0.69
N LEU A 9 0.60 2.12 0.94
CA LEU A 9 1.07 0.73 0.83
C LEU A 9 1.59 0.41 -0.57
N VAL A 10 0.89 0.85 -1.62
CA VAL A 10 1.34 0.66 -3.01
C VAL A 10 2.72 1.27 -3.24
N ALA A 11 3.00 2.43 -2.64
CA ALA A 11 4.28 3.11 -2.77
C ALA A 11 5.40 2.40 -1.99
N ILE A 12 5.10 1.90 -0.78
CA ILE A 12 6.06 1.13 0.03
C ILE A 12 6.43 -0.16 -0.70
N LEU A 13 5.44 -0.91 -1.19
CA LEU A 13 5.66 -2.19 -1.86
C LEU A 13 6.43 -2.01 -3.18
N LEU A 14 6.09 -1.00 -3.98
CA LEU A 14 6.82 -0.69 -5.22
C LEU A 14 8.28 -0.34 -4.94
N ASN A 15 8.53 0.45 -3.89
CA ASN A 15 9.90 0.78 -3.50
C ASN A 15 10.65 -0.49 -3.05
N LYS A 16 10.05 -1.32 -2.20
CA LYS A 16 10.66 -2.55 -1.68
C LYS A 16 10.95 -3.58 -2.76
N GLU A 17 10.05 -3.76 -3.72
CA GLU A 17 10.27 -4.66 -4.86
C GLU A 17 11.43 -4.16 -5.75
N LYS A 18 11.51 -2.84 -5.99
CA LYS A 18 12.63 -2.21 -6.71
C LYS A 18 13.96 -2.34 -5.97
N GLU A 19 13.98 -2.14 -4.65
CA GLU A 19 15.16 -2.34 -3.80
C GLU A 19 15.63 -3.79 -3.81
N LYS A 20 14.69 -4.75 -3.75
CA LYS A 20 14.98 -6.18 -3.80
C LYS A 20 15.46 -6.64 -5.18
N GLY A 21 15.03 -5.96 -6.25
CA GLY A 21 15.36 -6.30 -7.64
C GLY A 21 14.71 -7.60 -8.15
N SER A 22 13.76 -8.16 -7.39
CA SER A 22 12.98 -9.33 -7.76
C SER A 22 11.60 -9.25 -7.13
N PRO A 23 10.59 -9.94 -7.68
CA PRO A 23 9.23 -9.88 -7.17
C PRO A 23 9.13 -10.19 -5.66
N LEU A 24 8.31 -9.42 -4.94
CA LEU A 24 7.97 -9.73 -3.56
C LEU A 24 7.12 -11.01 -3.49
N THR A 25 7.42 -11.84 -2.50
CA THR A 25 6.61 -12.99 -2.09
C THR A 25 5.44 -12.52 -1.23
N GLU A 26 4.41 -13.37 -1.11
CA GLU A 26 3.24 -13.06 -0.28
C GLU A 26 3.63 -12.72 1.16
N ASN A 27 4.49 -13.54 1.78
CA ASN A 27 4.95 -13.29 3.14
C ASN A 27 5.65 -11.94 3.30
N GLU A 28 6.47 -11.51 2.33
CA GLU A 28 7.11 -10.19 2.37
C GLU A 28 6.09 -9.05 2.25
N VAL A 29 5.08 -9.20 1.40
CA VAL A 29 4.01 -8.20 1.25
C VAL A 29 3.20 -8.07 2.54
N LEU A 30 2.84 -9.20 3.16
CA LEU A 30 2.11 -9.24 4.43
C LEU A 30 2.96 -8.62 5.56
N ASP A 31 4.25 -8.96 5.64
CA ASP A 31 5.17 -8.37 6.63
C ASP A 31 5.33 -6.86 6.44
N ILE A 32 5.47 -6.38 5.21
CA ILE A 32 5.53 -4.93 4.91
C ILE A 32 4.25 -4.22 5.34
N ARG A 33 3.08 -4.81 5.10
CA ARG A 33 1.79 -4.25 5.55
C ARG A 33 1.74 -4.19 7.07
N ASP A 34 2.08 -5.28 7.75
CA ASP A 34 1.95 -5.39 9.20
C ASP A 34 2.90 -4.41 9.93
N ASN A 35 4.02 -4.05 9.28
CA ASN A 35 4.99 -3.07 9.78
C ASN A 35 4.79 -1.65 9.21
N ALA A 36 3.75 -1.39 8.40
CA ALA A 36 3.51 -0.08 7.82
C ALA A 36 3.09 0.94 8.89
N VAL A 37 3.72 2.12 8.88
CA VAL A 37 3.33 3.23 9.77
C VAL A 37 1.94 3.71 9.37
N CYS A 38 1.00 3.67 10.32
CA CYS A 38 -0.37 4.07 10.12
C CYS A 38 -0.72 5.31 10.96
N MET A 39 -1.50 6.20 10.37
CA MET A 39 -2.16 7.30 11.09
C MET A 39 -3.65 7.02 11.19
N MET A 40 -4.23 7.23 12.37
CA MET A 40 -5.69 7.14 12.54
C MET A 40 -6.34 8.40 11.98
N LEU A 41 -7.20 8.24 10.97
CA LEU A 41 -7.86 9.36 10.29
C LEU A 41 -9.38 9.19 10.24
N PRO A 42 -10.16 10.28 10.20
CA PRO A 42 -11.54 10.23 9.75
C PRO A 42 -11.62 9.70 8.32
N ILE A 43 -12.71 9.00 7.96
CA ILE A 43 -12.92 8.48 6.60
C ILE A 43 -12.83 9.61 5.57
N SER A 44 -13.44 10.76 5.86
CA SER A 44 -13.39 11.96 5.00
C SER A 44 -12.00 12.56 4.83
N ALA A 45 -11.08 12.34 5.78
CA ALA A 45 -9.70 12.78 5.64
C ALA A 45 -8.88 11.81 4.80
N ARG A 46 -9.12 10.49 4.95
CA ARG A 46 -8.54 9.46 4.07
C ARG A 46 -8.92 9.70 2.61
N GLU A 47 -10.20 9.98 2.34
CA GLU A 47 -10.71 10.29 0.99
C GLU A 47 -9.98 11.48 0.37
N LYS A 48 -9.79 12.57 1.13
CA LYS A 48 -9.02 13.74 0.66
C LYS A 48 -7.55 13.42 0.36
N ILE A 49 -6.94 12.52 1.12
CA ILE A 49 -5.57 12.07 0.87
C ILE A 49 -5.50 11.26 -0.43
N GLU A 50 -6.45 10.35 -0.64
CA GLU A 50 -6.56 9.57 -1.87
C GLU A 50 -6.81 10.47 -3.10
N GLU A 51 -7.73 11.43 -3.00
CA GLU A 51 -7.96 12.46 -4.01
C GLU A 51 -6.68 13.25 -4.33
N SER A 52 -5.95 13.69 -3.29
CA SER A 52 -4.69 14.43 -3.47
C SER A 52 -3.57 13.58 -4.08
N ARG A 53 -3.56 12.27 -3.85
CA ARG A 53 -2.61 11.33 -4.46
C ARG A 53 -2.97 11.04 -5.92
N GLY A 54 -4.25 11.15 -6.29
CA GLY A 54 -4.77 10.82 -7.61
C GLY A 54 -5.01 9.32 -7.83
N TYR A 55 -4.93 8.50 -6.79
CA TYR A 55 -5.17 7.07 -6.82
C TYR A 55 -5.63 6.56 -5.45
N LEU A 56 -6.38 5.45 -5.47
CA LEU A 56 -6.72 4.70 -4.25
C LEU A 56 -5.53 3.85 -3.81
N ASP A 57 -5.30 3.78 -2.51
CA ASP A 57 -4.27 2.88 -1.96
C ASP A 57 -4.79 1.42 -1.88
N LEU A 58 -3.90 0.48 -1.56
CA LEU A 58 -4.26 -0.92 -1.39
C LEU A 58 -5.07 -1.12 -0.10
N ASN A 59 -6.08 -1.97 -0.18
CA ASN A 59 -6.82 -2.45 0.98
C ASN A 59 -5.94 -3.42 1.79
N PRO A 60 -5.63 -3.13 3.07
CA PRO A 60 -4.79 -4.00 3.91
C PRO A 60 -5.29 -5.45 4.02
N GLU A 61 -6.61 -5.67 3.97
CA GLU A 61 -7.23 -7.01 4.05
C GLU A 61 -6.99 -7.85 2.79
N TYR A 62 -6.80 -7.20 1.64
CA TYR A 62 -6.59 -7.82 0.33
C TYR A 62 -5.28 -7.36 -0.31
N VAL A 63 -4.29 -7.02 0.54
CA VAL A 63 -3.07 -6.35 0.08
C VAL A 63 -2.29 -7.20 -0.91
N TRP A 64 -2.32 -8.52 -0.74
CA TRP A 64 -1.58 -9.44 -1.61
C TRP A 64 -2.19 -9.45 -3.00
N GLU A 65 -3.49 -9.71 -3.12
CA GLU A 65 -4.20 -9.79 -4.38
C GLU A 65 -4.16 -8.47 -5.13
N GLN A 66 -4.35 -7.34 -4.42
CA GLN A 66 -4.27 -6.03 -5.03
C GLN A 66 -2.84 -5.65 -5.44
N TRP A 67 -1.82 -6.06 -4.67
CA TRP A 67 -0.43 -5.87 -5.06
C TRP A 67 -0.07 -6.65 -6.33
N GLN A 68 -0.58 -7.88 -6.49
CA GLN A 68 -0.36 -8.67 -7.71
C GLN A 68 -0.84 -7.94 -8.96
N GLN A 69 -1.99 -7.25 -8.87
CA GLN A 69 -2.50 -6.43 -9.97
C GLN A 69 -1.67 -5.15 -10.14
N ALA A 70 -1.46 -4.40 -9.05
CA ALA A 70 -0.76 -3.11 -9.09
C ALA A 70 0.67 -3.21 -9.62
N ARG A 71 1.42 -4.25 -9.26
CA ARG A 71 2.82 -4.43 -9.72
C ARG A 71 2.95 -4.73 -11.21
N ILE A 72 1.89 -5.18 -11.87
CA ILE A 72 1.86 -5.37 -13.32
C ILE A 72 1.60 -4.02 -14.02
N GLU A 73 0.78 -3.16 -13.41
CA GLU A 73 0.45 -1.83 -13.95
C GLU A 73 1.56 -0.79 -13.74
N LEU A 74 2.39 -0.97 -12.69
CA LEU A 74 3.40 -0.02 -12.25
C LEU A 74 4.85 -0.36 -12.70
N ASN A 75 5.05 -1.52 -13.32
CA ASN A 75 6.32 -1.94 -13.93
C ASN A 75 6.29 -1.73 -15.45
#